data_AF-A0A0L0C5U6-F1
#
_entry.id   AF-A0A0L0C5U6-F1
#
_cell.length_a   1.000
_cell.length_b   1.000
_cell.length_c   1.000
_cell.angle_alpha   90.00
_cell.angle_beta   90.00
_cell.angle_gamma   90.00
#
_symmetry.space_group_name_H-M   'P 1'
#
loop_
_entity.id
_entity.type
_entity.pdbx_description
1 polymer ?
#
loop_
_entity_poly.entity_id
_entity_poly.type
_entity_poly.pdbx_seq_one_letter_code
_entity_poly.pdbx_strand_id
1 'polypeptide(L)'
;MAAKQTSNLIPLCHPIQTTKITNNLTIDGDGVNVVLTVECVGSTGVEMEALTGASISLTTVYDMCKAVDKKMEISGLKVVHKSK
;
A
#
# COMPACT_ATOMS: atom_id res chain seq x y z
N MET A 1 4.58 7.02 -3.50
CA MET A 1 5.08 7.96 -2.47
C MET A 1 4.88 7.42 -1.06
N ALA A 2 3.65 7.06 -0.68
CA ALA A 2 3.26 6.53 0.63
C ALA A 2 4.24 5.54 1.29
N ALA A 3 4.64 4.47 0.60
CA ALA A 3 5.54 3.46 1.13
C ALA A 3 6.89 4.03 1.63
N LYS A 4 7.40 5.12 1.03
CA LYS A 4 8.64 5.78 1.48
C LYS A 4 8.45 6.69 2.69
N GLN A 5 7.20 6.95 3.08
CA GLN A 5 6.83 7.83 4.19
C GLN A 5 6.38 7.04 5.42
N THR A 6 6.47 5.71 5.38
CA THR A 6 5.97 4.80 6.43
C THR A 6 6.51 5.16 7.82
N SER A 7 7.81 5.41 7.96
CA SER A 7 8.41 5.80 9.25
C SER A 7 7.94 7.17 9.76
N ASN A 8 7.42 8.03 8.89
CA ASN A 8 6.84 9.32 9.29
C ASN A 8 5.38 9.18 9.75
N LEU A 9 4.72 8.09 9.34
CA LEU A 9 3.30 7.83 9.62
C LEU A 9 3.10 6.85 10.79
N ILE A 10 4.00 5.88 10.95
CA ILE A 10 3.89 4.81 11.93
C ILE A 10 4.99 4.99 12.99
N PRO A 11 4.64 5.34 14.25
CA PRO A 11 5.61 5.79 15.26
C PRO A 11 6.79 4.87 15.57
N LEU A 12 6.63 3.55 15.38
CA LEU A 12 7.66 2.55 15.70
C LEU A 12 8.32 1.93 14.46
N CYS A 13 7.96 2.39 13.26
CA CYS A 13 8.67 2.02 12.05
C CYS A 13 9.95 2.84 11.95
N HIS A 14 11.08 2.17 11.77
CA HIS A 14 12.33 2.86 11.46
C HIS A 14 12.38 3.25 9.98
N PRO A 15 13.21 4.25 9.62
CA PRO A 15 13.45 4.57 8.22
C PRO A 15 14.10 3.39 7.49
N ILE A 16 13.50 2.93 6.39
CA ILE A 16 14.04 1.87 5.53
C ILE A 16 14.36 2.44 4.15
N GLN A 17 15.57 2.14 3.63
CA GLN A 17 15.90 2.41 2.23
C GLN A 17 15.30 1.32 1.34
N THR A 18 14.15 1.62 0.74
CA THR A 18 13.52 0.75 -0.25
C THR A 18 14.30 0.78 -1.57
N THR A 19 14.60 -0.38 -2.14
CA THR A 19 15.25 -0.49 -3.46
C THR A 19 14.25 -0.44 -4.60
N LYS A 20 13.05 -1.01 -4.41
CA LYS A 20 12.01 -1.03 -5.41
C LYS A 20 10.62 -1.01 -4.78
N ILE A 21 9.72 -0.30 -5.42
CA ILE A 21 8.30 -0.27 -5.08
C ILE A 21 7.53 -0.44 -6.38
N THR A 22 6.70 -1.47 -6.47
CA THR A 22 5.81 -1.72 -7.61
C THR A 22 4.38 -1.70 -7.11
N ASN A 23 3.56 -0.84 -7.70
CA ASN A 23 2.15 -0.70 -7.38
C ASN A 23 1.33 -1.14 -8.59
N ASN A 24 0.56 -2.22 -8.45
CA ASN A 24 -0.30 -2.73 -9.50
C ASN A 24 -1.76 -2.54 -9.10
N LEU A 25 -2.49 -1.81 -9.94
CA LEU A 25 -3.92 -1.57 -9.79
C LEU A 25 -4.64 -2.28 -10.92
N THR A 26 -5.59 -3.13 -10.56
CA THR A 26 -6.43 -3.83 -11.53
C THR A 26 -7.89 -3.60 -11.20
N ILE A 27 -8.70 -3.37 -12.22
CA ILE A 27 -10.16 -3.41 -12.07
C ILE A 27 -10.55 -4.88 -11.93
N ASP A 28 -11.30 -5.21 -10.88
CA ASP A 28 -11.78 -6.56 -10.60
C ASP A 28 -13.27 -6.48 -10.24
N GLY A 29 -14.13 -6.94 -11.16
CA GLY A 29 -15.57 -6.75 -11.07
C GLY A 29 -15.96 -5.27 -11.02
N ASP A 30 -16.64 -4.89 -9.94
CA ASP A 30 -17.07 -3.53 -9.62
C ASP A 30 -16.08 -2.76 -8.72
N GLY A 31 -14.94 -3.37 -8.40
CA GLY A 31 -13.93 -2.81 -7.50
C GLY A 31 -12.56 -2.58 -8.16
N VAL A 32 -11.65 -2.03 -7.36
CA VAL A 32 -10.22 -1.90 -7.70
C VAL A 32 -9.42 -2.72 -6.70
N ASN A 33 -8.64 -3.66 -7.21
CA ASN A 33 -7.67 -4.40 -6.43
C ASN A 33 -6.30 -3.74 -6.52
N VAL A 34 -5.61 -3.62 -5.38
CA VAL A 34 -4.26 -3.07 -5.26
C VAL A 34 -3.33 -4.16 -4.76
N VAL A 35 -2.30 -4.46 -5.55
CA VAL A 35 -1.17 -5.28 -5.12
C VAL A 35 0.07 -4.41 -5.12
N LEU A 36 0.64 -4.19 -3.94
CA LEU A 36 1.86 -3.39 -3.80
C LEU A 36 3.00 -4.25 -3.25
N THR A 37 4.09 -4.30 -4.00
CA THR A 37 5.32 -5.02 -3.67
C THR A 37 6.41 -4.02 -3.32
N VAL A 38 7.07 -4.24 -2.19
CA VAL A 38 8.23 -3.45 -1.75
C VAL A 38 9.42 -4.38 -1.57
N GLU A 39 10.57 -3.93 -2.04
CA GLU A 39 11.85 -4.59 -1.89
C GLU A 39 12.83 -3.64 -1.17
N CYS A 40 13.72 -4.20 -0.35
CA CYS A 40 14.81 -3.47 0.29
C CYS A 40 16.03 -4.37 0.46
N VAL A 41 17.18 -3.76 0.74
CA VAL A 41 18.37 -4.47 1.23
C VAL A 41 18.55 -4.09 2.70
N GLY A 42 18.44 -5.07 3.60
CA GLY A 42 18.54 -4.81 5.05
C GLY A 42 18.11 -5.98 5.92
N SER A 43 18.21 -5.78 7.24
CA SER A 43 17.87 -6.79 8.26
C SER A 43 16.39 -6.78 8.68
N THR A 44 15.65 -5.75 8.29
CA THR A 44 14.21 -5.62 8.59
C THR A 44 13.38 -5.87 7.33
N GLY A 45 12.23 -6.54 7.51
CA GLY A 45 11.22 -6.62 6.47
C GLY A 45 10.54 -5.27 6.16
N VAL A 46 9.84 -5.25 5.03
CA VAL A 46 9.15 -4.07 4.46
C VAL A 46 7.63 -4.25 4.34
N GLU A 47 7.07 -5.14 5.17
CA GLU A 47 5.62 -5.37 5.21
C GLU A 47 4.83 -4.09 5.52
N MET A 48 5.36 -3.22 6.38
CA MET A 48 4.68 -1.99 6.77
C MET A 48 4.67 -0.97 5.65
N GLU A 49 5.76 -0.87 4.89
CA GLU A 49 5.87 -0.06 3.68
C GLU A 49 4.89 -0.54 2.61
N ALA A 50 4.76 -1.86 2.45
CA ALA A 50 3.81 -2.46 1.52
C ALA A 50 2.36 -2.15 1.90
N LEU A 51 1.99 -2.39 3.17
CA LEU A 51 0.64 -2.13 3.68
C LEU A 51 0.28 -0.64 3.63
N THR A 52 1.20 0.24 4.02
CA THR A 52 0.99 1.69 3.98
C THR A 52 0.82 2.18 2.55
N GLY A 53 1.67 1.70 1.63
CA GLY A 53 1.56 2.01 0.21
C GLY A 53 0.22 1.59 -0.39
N ALA A 54 -0.22 0.36 -0.12
CA ALA A 54 -1.47 -0.18 -0.64
C ALA A 54 -2.68 0.58 -0.07
N SER A 55 -2.69 0.84 1.23
CA SER A 55 -3.74 1.59 1.91
C SER A 55 -3.90 2.99 1.31
N ILE A 56 -2.82 3.76 1.17
CA ILE A 56 -2.90 5.10 0.60
C ILE A 56 -3.27 5.06 -0.89
N SER A 57 -2.88 4.02 -1.62
CA SER A 57 -3.32 3.85 -3.02
C SER A 57 -4.83 3.68 -3.12
N LEU A 58 -5.44 2.83 -2.27
CA LEU A 58 -6.90 2.68 -2.20
C LEU A 58 -7.58 3.97 -1.73
N THR A 59 -7.03 4.67 -0.74
CA THR A 59 -7.56 5.97 -0.31
C THR A 59 -7.48 7.02 -1.42
N THR A 60 -6.46 6.96 -2.28
CA THR A 60 -6.34 7.85 -3.44
C THR A 60 -7.43 7.54 -4.47
N VAL A 61 -7.70 6.26 -4.75
CA VAL A 61 -8.81 5.86 -5.63
C VAL A 61 -10.15 6.32 -5.06
N TYR A 62 -10.36 6.12 -3.75
CA TYR A 62 -11.55 6.60 -3.07
C TYR A 62 -11.72 8.11 -3.24
N ASP A 63 -10.66 8.89 -3.03
CA ASP A 63 -10.68 10.34 -3.19
C ASP A 63 -11.11 10.77 -4.60
N MET A 64 -10.65 10.06 -5.63
CA MET A 64 -11.02 10.34 -7.02
C MET A 64 -12.47 9.97 -7.35
N CYS A 65 -13.01 8.94 -6.70
CA CYS A 65 -14.32 8.37 -7.06
C CYS A 65 -15.47 8.77 -6.11
N LYS A 66 -15.18 9.35 -4.94
CA LYS A 66 -16.17 9.64 -3.87
C LYS A 66 -17.37 10.51 -4.27
N ALA A 67 -17.24 11.27 -5.36
CA ALA A 67 -18.34 12.07 -5.90
C ALA A 67 -19.31 11.24 -6.75
N VAL A 68 -18.83 10.15 -7.36
CA VAL A 68 -19.58 9.27 -8.25
C VAL A 68 -20.25 8.16 -7.45
N ASP A 69 -19.52 7.52 -6.54
CA ASP A 69 -20.06 6.50 -5.65
C ASP A 69 -19.73 6.84 -4.19
N LYS A 70 -20.78 6.94 -3.38
CA LYS A 70 -20.70 7.25 -1.94
C LYS A 70 -20.69 6.00 -1.05
N LYS A 71 -20.88 4.81 -1.64
CA LYS A 71 -20.98 3.53 -0.92
C LYS A 71 -19.70 2.70 -0.98
N MET A 72 -18.67 3.16 -1.71
CA MET A 72 -17.38 2.48 -1.76
C MET A 72 -16.86 2.17 -0.36
N GLU A 73 -16.20 1.02 -0.23
CA GLU A 73 -15.49 0.61 0.98
C GLU A 73 -14.05 0.21 0.63
N ILE A 74 -13.14 0.41 1.59
CA ILE A 74 -11.77 -0.11 1.51
C ILE A 74 -11.70 -1.31 2.44
N SER A 75 -11.44 -2.50 1.90
CA SER A 75 -11.40 -3.76 2.65
C SER A 75 -10.25 -4.66 2.20
N GLY A 76 -10.04 -5.77 2.91
CA GLY A 76 -9.10 -6.82 2.48
C GLY A 76 -7.60 -6.49 2.58
N LEU A 77 -7.21 -5.41 3.24
CA LEU A 77 -5.80 -5.03 3.39
C LEU A 77 -5.04 -6.07 4.24
N LYS A 78 -4.11 -6.80 3.61
CA LYS A 78 -3.30 -7.84 4.26
C LYS A 78 -1.99 -8.08 3.51
N VAL A 79 -1.01 -8.65 4.21
CA VAL A 79 0.20 -9.19 3.57
C VAL A 79 -0.15 -10.52 2.91
N VAL A 80 0.05 -10.61 1.60
CA VAL A 80 -0.24 -11.84 0.82
C VAL A 80 1.00 -12.72 0.64
N HIS A 81 2.19 -12.12 0.65
CA HIS A 81 3.46 -12.81 0.49
C HIS A 81 4.58 -12.02 1.18
N LYS A 82 5.50 -12.73 1.81
CA LYS A 82 6.75 -12.18 2.35
C LYS A 82 7.86 -13.20 2.13
N SER A 83 8.95 -12.77 1.53
CA SER A 83 10.19 -13.53 1.37
C SER A 83 11.36 -12.78 1.98
N LYS A 84 12.46 -13.49 2.24
CA LYS A 84 13.75 -12.89 2.61
C LYS A 84 14.58 -12.62 1.37
#